data_AF-A0A833E183-F1
#
_entry.id   AF-A0A833E183-F1
#
_cell.length_a   1.000
_cell.length_b   1.000
_cell.length_c   1.000
_cell.angle_alpha   90.00
_cell.angle_beta   90.00
_cell.angle_gamma   90.00
#
_symmetry.space_group_name_H-M   'P 1'
#
loop_
_entity.id
_entity.type
_entity.pdbx_description
1 polymer ?
#
loop_
_entity_poly.entity_id
_entity_poly.type
_entity_poly.pdbx_seq_one_letter_code
_entity_poly.pdbx_strand_id
1 'polypeptide(L)'
;MPLSRDELEYAVQVLGRKPSVEELAVLEAEWSEHCSYKSSKRFLKLLPSSAPYVVIGPGRDAAAVRLFDDVDLALVFRIESHNHPSAVDPYNGAATGVGGIVRDVLSLGAKPIALVDALFLGDPNDSHARWLARGIVRGISDYGNRIGVPVVAGHTWHSNAY
;
A
#
# COMPACT_ATOMS: atom_id res chain seq x y z
N MET A 1 -7.88 -3.27 23.93
CA MET A 1 -7.00 -2.28 23.27
C MET A 1 -5.95 -3.06 22.50
N PRO A 2 -5.80 -2.84 21.19
CA PRO A 2 -4.72 -3.42 20.38
C PRO A 2 -3.32 -2.94 20.78
N LEU A 3 -3.18 -1.86 21.57
CA LEU A 3 -1.90 -1.50 22.19
C LEU A 3 -1.47 -2.54 23.22
N SER A 4 -0.21 -2.95 23.13
CA SER A 4 0.44 -3.76 24.14
C SER A 4 0.63 -2.96 25.44
N ARG A 5 0.89 -3.68 26.53
CA ARG A 5 1.19 -3.06 27.83
C ARG A 5 2.39 -2.12 27.75
N ASP A 6 3.45 -2.53 27.07
CA ASP A 6 4.68 -1.74 26.92
C ASP A 6 4.44 -0.47 26.11
N GLU A 7 3.62 -0.53 25.06
CA GLU A 7 3.21 0.64 24.28
C GLU A 7 2.39 1.63 25.14
N LEU A 8 1.47 1.13 25.95
CA LEU A 8 0.68 1.99 26.85
C LEU A 8 1.56 2.64 27.93
N GLU A 9 2.47 1.89 28.54
CA GLU A 9 3.42 2.41 29.53
C GLU A 9 4.34 3.48 28.90
N TYR A 10 4.83 3.24 27.68
CA TYR A 10 5.61 4.22 26.93
C TYR A 10 4.81 5.49 26.60
N ALA A 11 3.54 5.36 26.19
CA ALA A 11 2.69 6.51 25.92
C ALA A 11 2.48 7.38 27.18
N VAL A 12 2.23 6.75 28.34
CA VAL A 12 2.12 7.47 29.62
C VAL A 12 3.42 8.18 29.98
N GLN A 13 4.56 7.53 29.76
CA GLN A 13 5.88 8.10 30.01
C GLN A 13 6.14 9.34 29.13
N VAL A 14 5.86 9.26 27.83
CA VAL A 14 6.09 10.37 26.88
C VAL A 14 5.15 11.54 27.13
N LEU A 15 3.88 11.26 27.43
CA LEU A 15 2.87 12.29 27.67
C LEU A 15 2.95 12.90 29.08
N GLY A 16 3.61 12.23 30.03
CA GLY A 16 3.64 12.62 31.44
C GLY A 16 2.28 12.49 32.15
N ARG A 17 1.29 11.88 31.50
CA ARG A 17 -0.06 11.66 32.01
C ARG A 17 -0.70 10.47 31.29
N LYS A 18 -1.85 10.01 31.80
CA LYS A 18 -2.67 9.05 31.06
C LYS A 18 -3.21 9.70 29.77
N PRO A 19 -3.13 9.01 28.62
CA PRO A 19 -3.76 9.51 27.39
C PRO A 19 -5.28 9.57 27.54
N SER A 20 -5.93 10.52 26.86
CA SER A 20 -7.39 10.56 26.71
C SER A 20 -7.88 9.43 25.80
N VAL A 21 -9.20 9.25 25.71
CA VAL A 21 -9.78 8.20 24.84
C VAL A 21 -9.46 8.49 23.36
N GLU A 22 -9.47 9.76 22.97
CA GLU A 22 -9.16 10.21 21.62
C GLU A 22 -7.67 10.01 21.30
N GLU A 23 -6.78 10.31 22.24
CA GLU A 23 -5.35 10.06 22.08
C GLU A 23 -5.04 8.57 21.99
N LEU A 24 -5.72 7.73 22.78
CA LEU A 24 -5.60 6.28 22.66
C LEU A 24 -6.02 5.80 21.28
N ALA A 25 -7.13 6.32 20.72
CA ALA A 25 -7.58 5.92 19.38
C ALA A 25 -6.55 6.29 18.28
N VAL A 26 -5.92 7.46 18.38
CA VAL A 26 -4.84 7.86 17.46
C VAL A 26 -3.62 6.95 17.62
N LEU A 27 -3.19 6.70 18.86
CA LEU A 27 -2.06 5.81 19.13
C LEU A 27 -2.31 4.39 18.62
N GLU A 28 -3.53 3.87 18.79
CA GLU A 28 -3.93 2.55 18.29
C GLU A 28 -3.80 2.45 16.76
N ALA A 29 -4.20 3.49 16.03
CA ALA A 29 -4.07 3.53 14.58
C ALA A 29 -2.60 3.68 14.13
N GLU A 30 -1.91 4.69 14.65
CA GLU A 30 -0.55 5.06 14.22
C GLU A 30 0.50 4.03 14.62
N TRP A 31 0.33 3.33 15.74
CA TRP A 31 1.27 2.31 16.24
C TRP A 31 0.88 0.89 15.85
N SER A 32 -0.17 0.73 15.03
CA SER A 32 -0.48 -0.53 14.37
C SER A 32 0.70 -1.01 13.51
N GLU A 33 0.78 -2.32 13.23
CA GLU A 33 1.82 -2.84 12.32
C GLU A 33 1.72 -2.20 10.93
N HIS A 34 0.50 -1.92 10.47
CA HIS A 34 0.22 -1.34 9.16
C HIS A 34 0.85 0.04 8.98
N CYS A 35 0.78 0.90 10.00
CA CYS A 35 1.33 2.27 9.94
C CYS A 35 2.80 2.33 10.38
N SER A 36 3.17 1.59 11.43
CA SER A 36 4.48 1.74 12.07
C SER A 36 5.58 0.85 11.50
N TYR A 37 5.22 -0.25 10.81
CA TYR A 37 6.14 -1.27 10.32
C TYR A 37 7.03 -1.84 11.44
N LYS A 38 6.53 -1.89 12.68
CA LYS A 38 7.36 -2.17 13.88
C LYS A 38 8.08 -3.52 13.81
N SER A 39 7.53 -4.53 13.14
CA SER A 39 8.20 -5.82 12.94
C SER A 39 9.24 -5.80 11.81
N SER A 40 9.01 -5.01 10.76
CA SER A 40 9.73 -5.11 9.48
C SER A 40 10.75 -3.99 9.25
N LYS A 41 10.55 -2.81 9.83
CA LYS A 41 11.38 -1.60 9.64
C LYS A 41 12.87 -1.86 9.86
N ARG A 42 13.23 -2.72 10.82
CA ARG A 42 14.64 -3.07 11.09
C ARG A 42 15.31 -3.81 9.93
N PHE A 43 14.56 -4.64 9.21
CA PHE A 43 15.06 -5.41 8.07
C PHE A 43 15.05 -4.58 6.79
N LEU A 44 14.04 -3.73 6.60
CA LEU A 44 13.95 -2.84 5.44
C LEU A 44 15.14 -1.87 5.34
N LYS A 45 15.73 -1.48 6.49
CA LYS A 45 16.96 -0.66 6.54
C LYS A 45 18.20 -1.34 5.94
N LEU A 46 18.17 -2.66 5.76
CA LEU A 46 19.28 -3.40 5.15
C LEU A 46 19.29 -3.29 3.62
N LEU A 47 18.19 -2.85 3.02
CA LEU A 47 18.07 -2.74 1.56
C LEU A 47 18.84 -1.50 1.05
N PRO A 48 19.64 -1.64 -0.03
CA PRO A 48 20.24 -0.49 -0.69
C PRO A 48 19.17 0.47 -1.21
N SER A 49 19.32 1.75 -0.90
CA SER A 49 18.29 2.77 -1.19
C SER A 49 18.84 4.03 -1.88
N SER A 50 20.13 4.03 -2.23
CA SER A 50 20.78 5.16 -2.90
C SER A 50 21.45 4.72 -4.19
N ALA A 51 21.27 5.52 -5.24
CA ALA A 51 21.98 5.43 -6.51
C ALA A 51 21.94 6.81 -7.19
N PRO A 52 22.85 7.12 -8.14
CA PRO A 52 22.92 8.44 -8.77
C PRO A 52 21.63 8.90 -9.48
N TYR A 53 20.80 7.94 -9.92
CA TYR A 53 19.53 8.19 -10.60
C TYR A 53 18.31 8.21 -9.66
N VAL A 54 18.48 7.98 -8.36
CA VAL A 54 17.39 8.06 -7.38
C VAL A 54 17.19 9.53 -6.99
N VAL A 55 16.03 10.09 -7.35
CA VAL A 55 15.65 11.48 -7.04
C VAL A 55 14.92 11.52 -5.70
N ILE A 56 13.99 10.59 -5.47
CA ILE A 56 13.25 10.43 -4.21
C ILE A 56 13.35 8.95 -3.80
N GLY A 57 14.03 8.70 -2.66
CA GLY A 57 14.13 7.39 -2.05
C GLY A 57 13.04 7.12 -0.99
N PRO A 58 13.22 6.10 -0.15
CA PRO A 58 12.28 5.77 0.92
C PRO A 58 12.02 6.92 1.89
N GLY A 59 10.78 7.02 2.40
CA GLY A 59 10.37 8.03 3.39
C GLY A 59 9.40 9.09 2.86
N ARG A 60 9.00 8.99 1.59
CA ARG A 60 7.91 9.78 0.97
C ARG A 60 6.80 8.86 0.48
N ASP A 61 5.70 9.46 0.03
CA ASP A 61 4.54 8.73 -0.47
C ASP A 61 4.87 7.89 -1.70
N ALA A 62 5.86 8.21 -2.52
CA ALA A 62 6.33 7.35 -3.60
C ALA A 62 7.82 7.56 -3.86
N ALA A 63 8.43 6.66 -4.63
CA ALA A 63 9.80 6.79 -5.09
C ALA A 63 9.85 7.46 -6.47
N ALA A 64 10.95 8.16 -6.75
CA ALA A 64 11.18 8.80 -8.05
C ALA A 64 12.61 8.52 -8.55
N VAL A 65 12.73 8.15 -9.82
CA VAL A 65 14.02 7.91 -10.48
C VAL A 65 14.12 8.69 -11.80
N ARG A 66 15.30 9.19 -12.11
CA ARG A 66 15.62 9.78 -13.42
C ARG A 66 15.98 8.67 -14.39
N LEU A 67 15.37 8.66 -15.58
CA LEU A 67 15.59 7.61 -16.58
C LEU A 67 16.65 7.98 -17.62
N PHE A 68 16.74 9.27 -17.97
CA PHE A 68 17.65 9.79 -19.00
C PHE A 68 18.36 11.02 -18.45
N ASP A 69 19.65 11.16 -18.74
CA ASP A 69 20.46 12.27 -18.20
C ASP A 69 20.19 13.61 -18.89
N ASP A 70 19.70 13.57 -20.14
CA ASP A 70 19.43 14.72 -21.01
C ASP A 70 17.94 15.09 -21.09
N VAL A 71 17.07 14.37 -20.37
CA VAL A 71 15.63 14.64 -20.34
C VAL A 71 15.22 15.02 -18.92
N ASP A 72 14.53 16.15 -18.78
CA ASP A 72 13.97 16.61 -17.51
C ASP A 72 12.66 15.86 -17.18
N LEU A 73 12.76 14.54 -17.03
CA LEU A 73 11.67 13.65 -16.67
C LEU A 73 12.13 12.65 -15.61
N ALA A 74 11.27 12.44 -14.62
CA ALA A 74 11.41 11.39 -13.62
C ALA A 74 10.22 10.43 -13.65
N LEU A 75 10.49 9.14 -13.45
CA LEU A 75 9.46 8.14 -13.26
C LEU A 75 9.14 8.04 -11.77
N VAL A 76 7.87 8.26 -11.42
CA VAL A 76 7.35 8.08 -10.07
C VAL A 76 6.58 6.78 -9.99
N PHE A 77 6.86 5.97 -8.97
CA PHE A 77 6.22 4.68 -8.78
C PHE A 77 6.16 4.30 -7.30
N ARG A 78 5.17 3.48 -6.97
CA ARG A 78 5.00 2.79 -5.69
C ARG A 78 4.18 1.53 -5.92
N ILE A 79 4.22 0.63 -4.95
CA ILE A 79 3.35 -0.53 -4.86
C ILE A 79 2.69 -0.53 -3.49
N GLU A 80 1.40 -0.84 -3.45
CA GLU A 80 0.63 -1.00 -2.22
C GLU A 80 -0.12 -2.33 -2.23
N SER A 81 -0.64 -2.73 -1.08
CA SER A 81 -1.48 -3.92 -0.94
C SER A 81 -2.78 -3.58 -0.25
N HIS A 82 -3.88 -4.23 -0.65
CA HIS A 82 -5.17 -4.06 -0.01
C HIS A 82 -5.85 -5.40 0.31
N ASN A 83 -5.06 -6.30 0.89
CA ASN A 83 -5.39 -7.72 1.05
C ASN A 83 -6.62 -7.93 1.94
N HIS A 84 -6.59 -7.43 3.18
CA HIS A 84 -7.66 -7.69 4.15
C HIS A 84 -9.01 -7.10 3.70
N PRO A 85 -9.11 -5.85 3.23
CA PRO A 85 -10.37 -5.33 2.71
C PRO A 85 -10.86 -6.08 1.48
N SER A 86 -9.96 -6.46 0.56
CA SER A 86 -10.33 -7.23 -0.65
C SER A 86 -10.80 -8.65 -0.34
N ALA A 87 -10.39 -9.24 0.78
CA ALA A 87 -10.91 -10.54 1.21
C ALA A 87 -12.35 -10.46 1.73
N VAL A 88 -12.75 -9.30 2.29
CA VAL A 88 -14.09 -9.07 2.85
C VAL A 88 -15.05 -8.52 1.80
N ASP A 89 -14.62 -7.49 1.06
CA ASP A 89 -15.35 -6.86 -0.05
C ASP A 89 -14.41 -6.72 -1.24
N PRO A 90 -14.39 -7.69 -2.17
CA PRO A 90 -13.38 -7.75 -3.22
C PRO A 90 -13.45 -6.59 -4.21
N TYR A 91 -14.66 -6.08 -4.47
CA TYR A 91 -14.85 -4.97 -5.38
C TYR A 91 -14.37 -3.66 -4.76
N ASN A 92 -14.91 -3.31 -3.59
CA ASN A 92 -14.57 -2.03 -2.97
C ASN A 92 -13.14 -2.04 -2.46
N GLY A 93 -12.67 -3.16 -1.88
CA GLY A 93 -11.30 -3.31 -1.42
C GLY A 93 -10.28 -3.15 -2.55
N ALA A 94 -10.52 -3.73 -3.74
CA ALA A 94 -9.58 -3.54 -4.84
C ALA A 94 -9.66 -2.12 -5.43
N ALA A 95 -10.87 -1.57 -5.58
CA ALA A 95 -11.07 -0.21 -6.10
C ALA A 95 -10.42 0.86 -5.22
N THR A 96 -10.57 0.78 -3.89
CA THR A 96 -9.91 1.71 -2.97
C THR A 96 -8.40 1.55 -2.96
N GLY A 97 -7.90 0.35 -3.28
CA GLY A 97 -6.46 0.06 -3.41
C GLY A 97 -5.86 0.81 -4.59
N VAL A 98 -6.52 0.75 -5.75
CA VAL A 98 -6.17 1.57 -6.93
C VAL A 98 -6.23 3.07 -6.58
N GLY A 99 -7.28 3.49 -5.88
CA GLY A 99 -7.38 4.88 -5.45
C GLY A 99 -6.25 5.35 -4.53
N GLY A 100 -5.80 4.47 -3.61
CA GLY A 100 -4.66 4.73 -2.71
C GLY A 100 -3.38 5.01 -3.46
N ILE A 101 -2.94 4.04 -4.26
CA ILE A 101 -1.69 4.15 -5.02
C ILE A 101 -1.69 5.33 -6.00
N VAL A 102 -2.85 5.65 -6.61
CA VAL A 102 -2.98 6.81 -7.49
C VAL A 102 -2.76 8.12 -6.73
N ARG A 103 -3.28 8.23 -5.50
CA ARG A 103 -3.09 9.43 -4.67
C ARG A 103 -1.64 9.59 -4.22
N ASP A 104 -0.92 8.51 -3.94
CA ASP A 104 0.50 8.56 -3.59
C ASP A 104 1.37 9.13 -4.73
N VAL A 105 1.05 8.77 -5.97
CA VAL A 105 1.73 9.34 -7.15
C VAL A 105 1.36 10.81 -7.33
N LEU A 106 0.07 11.13 -7.20
CA LEU A 106 -0.44 12.50 -7.33
C LEU A 106 0.12 13.44 -6.24
N SER A 107 0.38 12.96 -5.02
CA SER A 107 0.90 13.79 -3.93
C SER A 107 2.32 14.33 -4.20
N LEU A 108 3.06 13.69 -5.11
CA LEU A 108 4.36 14.16 -5.61
C LEU A 108 4.24 15.09 -6.83
N GLY A 109 3.02 15.43 -7.27
CA GLY A 109 2.77 16.24 -8.45
C GLY A 109 2.96 15.50 -9.77
N ALA A 110 3.16 14.18 -9.74
CA ALA A 110 3.30 13.35 -10.93
C ALA A 110 1.94 12.99 -11.52
N LYS A 111 1.91 12.84 -12.86
CA LYS A 111 0.73 12.35 -13.58
C LYS A 111 0.74 10.81 -13.63
N PRO A 112 -0.27 10.12 -13.10
CA PRO A 112 -0.41 8.67 -13.30
C PRO A 112 -0.57 8.34 -14.79
N ILE A 113 0.23 7.39 -15.28
CA ILE A 113 0.20 6.98 -16.70
C ILE A 113 -0.10 5.49 -16.89
N ALA A 114 0.06 4.68 -15.84
CA ALA A 114 -0.09 3.24 -15.88
C ALA A 114 -0.35 2.68 -14.48
N LEU A 115 -1.13 1.60 -14.43
CA LEU A 115 -1.33 0.73 -13.28
C LEU A 115 -0.77 -0.66 -13.59
N VAL A 116 -0.32 -1.35 -12.55
CA VAL A 116 0.14 -2.75 -12.61
C VAL A 116 -0.44 -3.49 -11.42
N ASP A 117 -1.06 -4.66 -11.65
CA ASP A 117 -1.65 -5.47 -10.60
C ASP A 117 -0.86 -6.76 -10.32
N ALA A 118 -0.84 -7.17 -9.04
CA ALA A 118 -0.24 -8.44 -8.61
C ALA A 118 -1.27 -9.20 -7.75
N LEU A 119 -1.85 -10.25 -8.32
CA LEU A 119 -2.95 -11.00 -7.75
C LEU A 119 -2.49 -12.40 -7.32
N PHE A 120 -2.60 -12.68 -6.03
CA PHE A 120 -2.31 -13.99 -5.46
C PHE A 120 -3.62 -14.55 -4.92
N LEU A 121 -4.11 -15.62 -5.54
CA LEU A 121 -5.47 -16.13 -5.36
C LEU A 121 -5.45 -17.63 -5.05
N GLY A 122 -6.52 -18.12 -4.42
CA GLY A 122 -6.73 -19.55 -4.20
C GLY A 122 -6.97 -20.36 -5.48
N ASP A 123 -7.32 -21.63 -5.31
CA ASP A 123 -7.63 -22.56 -6.43
C ASP A 123 -8.71 -21.96 -7.35
N PRO A 124 -8.46 -21.80 -8.68
CA PRO A 124 -9.47 -21.29 -9.61
C PRO A 124 -10.73 -22.17 -9.73
N ASN A 125 -10.67 -23.43 -9.29
CA ASN A 125 -11.82 -24.33 -9.20
C ASN A 125 -12.65 -24.13 -7.93
N ASP A 126 -12.15 -23.38 -6.94
CA ASP A 126 -12.93 -23.00 -5.77
C ASP A 126 -13.89 -21.84 -6.06
N SER A 127 -15.08 -21.92 -5.49
CA SER A 127 -16.15 -20.93 -5.72
C SER A 127 -15.85 -19.58 -5.07
N HIS A 128 -15.20 -19.57 -3.91
CA HIS A 128 -14.85 -18.37 -3.17
C HIS A 128 -13.66 -17.66 -3.82
N ALA A 129 -12.61 -18.40 -4.21
CA ALA A 129 -11.49 -17.85 -4.98
C ALA A 129 -11.94 -17.19 -6.28
N ARG A 130 -12.88 -17.82 -7.02
CA ARG A 130 -13.48 -17.18 -8.20
C ARG A 130 -14.30 -15.93 -7.88
N TRP A 131 -14.97 -15.88 -6.73
CA TRP A 131 -15.71 -14.70 -6.29
C TRP A 131 -14.75 -13.55 -5.96
N LEU A 132 -13.67 -13.81 -5.22
CA LEU A 132 -12.59 -12.86 -4.95
C LEU A 132 -12.02 -12.31 -6.26
N ALA A 133 -11.57 -13.19 -7.16
CA ALA A 133 -10.95 -12.82 -8.42
C ALA A 133 -11.85 -11.91 -9.27
N ARG A 134 -13.13 -12.26 -9.43
CA ARG A 134 -14.09 -11.46 -10.19
C ARG A 134 -14.31 -10.08 -9.59
N GLY A 135 -14.48 -10.00 -8.27
CA GLY A 135 -14.71 -8.72 -7.62
C GLY A 135 -13.48 -7.83 -7.65
N ILE A 136 -12.29 -8.38 -7.39
CA ILE A 136 -11.00 -7.66 -7.45
C ILE A 136 -10.76 -7.08 -8.84
N VAL A 137 -10.78 -7.93 -9.88
CA VAL A 137 -10.53 -7.48 -11.26
C VAL A 137 -11.56 -6.44 -11.69
N ARG A 138 -12.82 -6.61 -11.30
CA ARG A 138 -13.86 -5.61 -11.57
C ARG A 138 -13.57 -4.30 -10.86
N GLY A 139 -13.20 -4.31 -9.58
CA GLY A 139 -12.88 -3.11 -8.80
C GLY A 139 -11.68 -2.34 -9.37
N ILE A 140 -10.61 -3.06 -9.74
CA ILE A 140 -9.43 -2.50 -10.40
C ILE A 140 -9.82 -1.83 -11.71
N SER A 141 -10.52 -2.58 -12.58
CA SER A 141 -10.95 -2.12 -13.90
C SER A 141 -11.87 -0.90 -13.80
N ASP A 142 -12.87 -0.96 -12.92
CA ASP A 142 -13.85 0.11 -12.76
C ASP A 142 -13.20 1.42 -12.28
N TYR A 143 -12.24 1.36 -11.34
CA TYR A 143 -11.54 2.56 -10.88
C TYR A 143 -10.62 3.12 -11.95
N GLY A 144 -9.72 2.28 -12.51
CA GLY A 144 -8.75 2.69 -13.53
C GLY A 144 -9.40 3.29 -14.77
N ASN A 145 -10.46 2.67 -15.29
CA ASN A 145 -11.19 3.16 -16.45
C ASN A 145 -11.86 4.52 -16.20
N ARG A 146 -12.38 4.77 -14.99
CA ARG A 146 -13.03 6.04 -14.64
C ARG A 146 -12.06 7.20 -14.51
N ILE A 147 -10.85 6.94 -14.03
CA ILE A 147 -9.80 7.98 -13.92
C ILE A 147 -8.95 8.09 -15.19
N GLY A 148 -9.16 7.23 -16.17
CA GLY A 148 -8.43 7.24 -17.44
C GLY A 148 -6.98 6.75 -17.32
N VAL A 149 -6.68 5.87 -16.35
CA VAL A 149 -5.33 5.30 -16.17
C VAL A 149 -5.37 3.80 -16.50
N PRO A 150 -4.67 3.35 -17.55
CA PRO A 150 -4.76 1.97 -18.00
C PRO A 150 -3.99 1.02 -17.06
N VAL A 151 -4.53 -0.18 -16.87
CA VAL A 151 -3.77 -1.32 -16.34
C VAL A 151 -2.99 -1.92 -17.50
N VAL A 152 -1.66 -1.80 -17.49
CA VAL A 152 -0.81 -2.12 -18.65
C VAL A 152 -0.05 -3.44 -18.52
N ALA A 153 0.05 -3.96 -17.30
CA ALA A 153 0.74 -5.20 -16.99
C ALA A 153 0.19 -5.76 -15.67
N GLY A 154 0.49 -7.03 -15.41
CA GLY A 154 0.18 -7.62 -14.12
C GLY A 154 0.76 -9.03 -13.96
N HIS A 155 0.56 -9.61 -12.78
CA HIS A 155 0.92 -10.97 -12.46
C HIS A 155 -0.18 -11.65 -11.67
N THR A 156 -0.63 -12.82 -12.11
CA THR A 156 -1.61 -13.63 -11.39
C THR A 156 -1.01 -14.97 -11.03
N TRP A 157 -1.10 -15.34 -9.75
CA TRP A 157 -0.63 -16.61 -9.22
C TRP A 157 -1.72 -17.32 -8.43
N HIS A 158 -1.85 -18.63 -8.65
CA HIS A 158 -2.80 -19.48 -7.94
C HIS A 158 -2.09 -20.48 -7.02
N SER A 159 -2.50 -20.56 -5.77
CA SER A 159 -1.99 -21.57 -4.82
C SER A 159 -3.01 -21.85 -3.72
N ASN A 160 -3.05 -23.09 -3.23
CA ASN A 160 -3.89 -23.48 -2.09
C ASN A 160 -3.49 -22.79 -0.77
N ALA A 161 -2.36 -22.08 -0.74
CA ALA A 161 -1.92 -21.30 0.42
C ALA A 161 -2.57 -19.90 0.50
N TYR A 162 -3.24 -19.46 -0.57
CA TYR A 162 -3.95 -18.18 -0.68
C TYR A 162 -5.47 -18.41 -0.72
#